data_AF-A0A3C0FZA6-F1
#
_entry.id   AF-A0A3C0FZA6-F1
#
_cell.length_a   1.000
_cell.length_b   1.000
_cell.length_c   1.000
_cell.angle_alpha   90.00
_cell.angle_beta   90.00
_cell.angle_gamma   90.00
#
_symmetry.space_group_name_H-M   'P 1'
#
loop_
_entity.id
_entity.type
_entity.pdbx_description
1 polymer ?
#
loop_
_entity_poly.entity_id
_entity_poly.type
_entity_poly.pdbx_seq_one_letter_code
_entity_poly.pdbx_strand_id
1 'polypeptide(L)'
;MNEPTSPFSKHQLIPQEETLEVLRQKGELFIGIPKENQYQEKRICLTPDAVNAITSNGHRVLIESGAGEGAHFSDADYVTAGGEITRDTKKVFACPLILKVEPPTLTEIEYINPQ
;
A
#
# COMPACT_ATOMS: atom_id res chain seq x y z
N MET A 1 -16.19 28.19 -58.14
CA MET A 1 -16.02 28.15 -56.68
C MET A 1 -15.23 26.90 -56.37
N ASN A 2 -13.99 27.04 -55.89
CA ASN A 2 -13.07 25.92 -55.67
C ASN A 2 -13.51 25.12 -54.45
N GLU A 3 -13.83 23.84 -54.63
CA GLU A 3 -13.99 22.91 -53.53
C GLU A 3 -12.64 22.71 -52.83
N PRO A 4 -12.60 22.70 -51.48
CA PRO A 4 -11.36 22.51 -50.75
C PRO A 4 -10.80 21.10 -51.03
N THR A 5 -9.53 21.03 -51.46
CA THR A 5 -8.77 19.82 -51.83
C THR A 5 -8.48 18.86 -50.66
N SER A 6 -9.09 19.09 -49.50
CA SER A 6 -8.82 18.33 -48.27
C SER A 6 -9.74 17.12 -48.21
N PRO A 7 -9.22 15.92 -47.89
CA PRO A 7 -10.06 14.74 -47.64
C PRO A 7 -10.85 14.84 -46.34
N PHE A 8 -10.71 15.93 -45.58
CA PHE A 8 -11.38 16.18 -44.31
C PHE A 8 -12.49 17.22 -44.45
N SER A 9 -13.62 16.98 -43.78
CA SER A 9 -14.69 17.96 -43.66
C SER A 9 -14.25 19.20 -42.86
N LYS A 10 -14.93 20.35 -43.05
CA LYS A 10 -14.63 21.57 -42.29
C LYS A 10 -14.63 21.37 -40.78
N HIS A 11 -15.47 20.47 -40.27
CA HIS A 11 -15.54 20.14 -38.85
C HIS A 11 -14.34 19.33 -38.34
N GLN A 12 -13.77 18.46 -39.17
CA GLN A 12 -12.57 17.67 -38.84
C GLN A 12 -11.29 18.50 -38.86
N LEU A 13 -11.32 19.69 -39.47
CA LEU A 13 -10.22 20.65 -39.48
C LEU A 13 -10.25 21.56 -38.25
N ILE A 14 -11.27 21.47 -37.40
CA ILE A 14 -11.33 22.22 -36.14
C ILE A 14 -10.47 21.46 -35.11
N PRO A 15 -9.47 22.12 -34.51
CA PRO A 15 -8.68 21.51 -33.44
C PRO A 15 -9.58 21.16 -32.27
N GLN A 16 -9.31 20.02 -31.63
CA GLN A 16 -10.00 19.66 -30.40
C GLN A 16 -9.54 20.57 -29.26
N GLU A 17 -10.46 20.86 -28.34
CA GLU A 17 -10.13 21.59 -27.11
C GLU A 17 -9.21 20.73 -26.23
N GLU A 18 -8.18 21.37 -25.68
CA GLU A 18 -7.27 20.72 -24.75
C GLU A 18 -8.01 20.33 -23.46
N THR A 19 -7.83 19.08 -23.02
CA THR A 19 -8.43 18.62 -21.76
C THR A 19 -7.68 19.20 -20.58
N LEU A 20 -8.40 19.71 -19.58
CA LEU A 20 -7.82 20.25 -18.35
C LEU A 20 -7.04 19.15 -17.59
N GLU A 21 -5.82 19.46 -17.15
CA GLU A 21 -4.98 18.51 -16.41
C GLU A 21 -5.62 18.17 -15.05
N VAL A 22 -5.99 16.91 -14.88
CA VAL A 22 -6.45 16.40 -13.59
C VAL A 22 -5.24 15.94 -12.79
N LEU A 23 -4.88 16.72 -11.77
CA LEU A 23 -3.87 16.30 -10.79
C LEU A 23 -4.31 14.98 -10.16
N ARG A 24 -3.52 13.92 -10.35
CA ARG A 24 -3.73 12.66 -9.61
C ARG A 24 -3.56 12.93 -8.13
N GLN A 25 -4.62 12.72 -7.35
CA GLN A 25 -4.51 12.74 -5.90
C GLN A 25 -3.58 11.60 -5.46
N LYS A 26 -2.57 11.93 -4.64
CA LYS A 26 -1.69 10.92 -4.02
C LYS A 26 -2.55 10.12 -3.04
N GLY A 27 -2.72 8.83 -3.29
CA GLY A 27 -3.48 7.95 -2.39
C GLY A 27 -2.76 7.75 -1.05
N GLU A 28 -3.53 7.61 0.02
CA GLU A 28 -3.02 7.18 1.32
C GLU A 28 -3.17 5.66 1.43
N LEU A 29 -2.06 4.96 1.70
CA LEU A 29 -2.07 3.51 1.93
C LEU A 29 -2.03 3.27 3.43
N PHE A 30 -2.89 2.38 3.92
CA PHE A 30 -2.83 1.87 5.28
C PHE A 30 -2.49 0.38 5.25
N ILE A 31 -1.29 0.06 5.74
CA ILE A 31 -0.64 -1.24 5.58
C ILE A 31 -0.56 -1.95 6.93
N GLY A 32 -1.06 -3.17 7.01
CA GLY A 32 -0.94 -4.06 8.16
C GLY A 32 0.20 -5.08 7.97
N ILE A 33 1.04 -5.26 8.98
CA ILE A 33 2.10 -6.28 9.02
C ILE A 33 1.88 -7.18 10.26
N PRO A 34 1.24 -8.34 10.10
CA PRO A 34 1.03 -9.27 11.20
C PRO A 34 2.32 -10.01 11.56
N LYS A 35 2.34 -10.59 12.76
CA LYS A 35 3.40 -11.49 13.20
C LYS A 35 3.30 -12.82 12.46
N GLU A 36 4.43 -13.38 12.07
CA GLU A 36 4.47 -14.70 11.47
C GLU A 36 4.28 -15.80 12.51
N ASN A 37 3.38 -16.75 12.20
CA ASN A 37 2.99 -17.84 13.09
C ASN A 37 3.57 -19.19 12.68
N GLN A 38 4.31 -19.25 11.56
CA GLN A 38 4.89 -20.49 11.05
C GLN A 38 6.16 -20.88 11.83
N TYR A 39 6.28 -22.15 12.24
CA TYR A 39 7.31 -22.65 13.17
C TYR A 39 8.78 -22.34 12.80
N GLN A 40 9.10 -22.14 11.52
CA GLN A 40 10.46 -21.82 11.06
C GLN A 40 10.57 -20.44 10.40
N GLU A 41 9.47 -19.69 10.32
CA GLU A 41 9.50 -18.37 9.70
C GLU A 41 9.98 -17.32 10.71
N LYS A 42 11.02 -16.59 10.31
CA LYS A 42 11.66 -15.55 11.12
C LYS A 42 11.77 -14.23 10.39
N ARG A 43 11.46 -14.20 9.09
CA ARG A 43 11.52 -13.01 8.26
C ARG A 43 10.31 -12.12 8.57
N ILE A 44 10.45 -10.87 8.17
CA ILE A 44 9.39 -9.86 8.18
C ILE A 44 9.35 -9.18 6.82
N CYS A 45 8.15 -8.81 6.35
CA CYS A 45 7.97 -8.23 5.01
C CYS A 45 8.67 -6.89 4.82
N LEU A 46 8.65 -6.04 5.85
CA LEU A 46 9.24 -4.71 5.80
C LEU A 46 10.24 -4.53 6.94
N THR A 47 11.44 -4.11 6.58
CA THR A 47 12.44 -3.64 7.53
C THR A 47 12.05 -2.26 8.06
N PRO A 48 12.59 -1.81 9.21
CA PRO A 48 12.36 -0.45 9.71
C PRO A 48 12.71 0.63 8.69
N ASP A 49 13.74 0.43 7.86
CA ASP A 49 14.11 1.36 6.78
C ASP A 49 13.01 1.49 5.71
N ALA A 50 12.43 0.35 5.29
CA ALA A 50 11.31 0.35 4.35
C ALA A 50 10.05 0.99 4.95
N VAL A 51 9.79 0.75 6.25
CA VAL A 51 8.70 1.43 6.97
C VAL A 51 8.90 2.94 6.98
N ASN A 52 10.11 3.41 7.27
CA ASN A 52 10.44 4.84 7.25
C ASN A 52 10.22 5.46 5.86
N ALA A 53 10.62 4.77 4.78
CA ALA A 53 10.38 5.24 3.42
C ALA A 53 8.87 5.37 3.11
N ILE A 54 8.06 4.41 3.57
CA ILE A 54 6.60 4.40 3.38
C ILE A 54 5.94 5.51 4.19
N THR A 55 6.29 5.65 5.47
CA THR A 55 5.72 6.68 6.36
C THR A 55 6.14 8.09 5.96
N SER A 56 7.39 8.28 5.53
CA SER A 56 7.89 9.53 4.96
C SER A 56 7.15 9.95 3.68
N ASN A 57 6.54 8.99 2.97
CA ASN A 57 5.72 9.26 1.80
C ASN A 57 4.26 9.62 2.14
N GLY A 58 3.89 9.66 3.43
CA GLY A 58 2.55 9.98 3.90
C GLY A 58 1.61 8.78 3.97
N HIS A 59 2.16 7.56 4.02
CA HIS A 59 1.38 6.34 4.22
C HIS A 59 1.48 5.86 5.68
N ARG A 60 0.57 4.99 6.09
CA ARG A 60 0.49 4.48 7.47
C ARG A 60 0.82 3.01 7.51
N VAL A 61 1.62 2.60 8.47
CA VAL A 61 2.02 1.20 8.67
C VAL A 61 1.69 0.80 10.11
N LEU A 62 0.86 -0.23 10.25
CA LEU A 62 0.49 -0.86 11.51
C LEU A 62 1.15 -2.23 11.59
N ILE A 63 1.99 -2.43 12.61
CA ILE A 63 2.74 -3.68 12.82
C ILE A 63 2.27 -4.34 14.12
N GLU A 64 2.18 -5.67 14.10
CA GLU A 64 1.92 -6.46 15.30
C GLU A 64 3.16 -6.51 16.22
N SER A 65 2.95 -6.34 17.53
CA SER A 65 4.02 -6.38 18.53
C SER A 65 4.77 -7.71 18.47
N GLY A 66 6.10 -7.62 18.39
CA GLY A 66 6.99 -8.77 18.28
C GLY A 66 7.04 -9.42 16.89
N ALA A 67 6.47 -8.81 15.85
CA ALA A 67 6.57 -9.33 14.48
C ALA A 67 8.02 -9.31 13.95
N GLY A 68 8.82 -8.33 14.36
CA GLY A 68 10.21 -8.17 13.92
C GLY A 68 11.26 -8.95 14.70
N GLU A 69 10.89 -9.56 15.84
CA GLU A 69 11.85 -10.20 16.76
C GLU A 69 12.66 -11.30 16.08
N GLY A 70 12.02 -12.09 15.22
CA GLY A 70 12.68 -13.16 14.45
C GLY A 70 13.75 -12.64 13.49
N ALA A 71 13.58 -11.40 13.01
CA ALA A 71 14.46 -10.73 12.06
C ALA A 71 15.46 -9.77 12.74
N HIS A 72 15.56 -9.81 14.08
CA HIS A 72 16.40 -8.93 14.89
C HIS A 72 16.00 -7.44 14.85
N PHE A 73 14.72 -7.14 14.63
CA PHE A 73 14.17 -5.80 14.75
C PHE A 73 13.25 -5.72 15.97
N SER A 74 13.48 -4.74 16.84
CA SER A 74 12.64 -4.50 18.01
C SER A 74 11.42 -3.66 17.65
N ASP A 75 10.37 -3.75 18.45
CA ASP A 75 9.19 -2.88 18.31
C ASP A 75 9.58 -1.39 18.36
N ALA A 76 10.62 -1.03 19.14
CA ALA A 76 11.12 0.33 19.22
C ALA A 76 11.74 0.84 17.92
N ASP A 77 12.38 -0.05 17.14
CA ASP A 77 12.95 0.31 15.83
C ASP A 77 11.85 0.70 14.85
N TYR A 78 10.73 -0.04 14.87
CA TYR A 78 9.56 0.25 14.05
C TYR A 78 8.86 1.54 14.46
N VAL A 79 8.70 1.79 15.77
CA VAL A 79 8.15 3.06 16.26
C VAL A 79 9.03 4.25 15.83
N THR A 80 10.35 4.09 15.92
CA THR A 80 11.30 5.13 15.50
C THR A 80 11.24 5.40 14.01
N ALA A 81 10.97 4.36 13.20
CA ALA A 81 10.71 4.48 11.76
C ALA A 81 9.33 5.08 11.40
N GLY A 82 8.51 5.44 12.40
CA GLY A 82 7.17 6.00 12.20
C GLY A 82 6.06 4.96 12.04
N GLY A 83 6.33 3.67 12.26
CA GLY A 83 5.33 2.63 12.32
C GLY A 83 4.50 2.67 13.61
N GLU A 84 3.24 2.26 13.53
CA GLU A 84 2.35 2.07 14.67
C GLU A 84 2.44 0.62 15.16
N ILE A 85 2.67 0.38 16.46
CA ILE A 85 2.66 -0.98 17.04
C ILE A 85 1.30 -1.27 17.69
N THR A 86 0.74 -2.45 17.45
CA THR A 86 -0.46 -2.94 18.12
C THR A 86 -0.28 -4.36 18.65
N ARG A 87 -0.96 -4.70 19.75
CA ARG A 87 -1.05 -6.08 20.26
C ARG A 87 -2.28 -6.81 19.73
N ASP A 88 -3.17 -6.11 19.05
CA ASP A 88 -4.37 -6.68 18.49
C ASP A 88 -4.12 -7.13 17.05
N THR A 89 -3.91 -8.43 16.87
CA THR A 89 -3.73 -9.09 15.58
C THR A 89 -4.90 -8.81 14.63
N LYS A 90 -6.15 -8.80 15.14
CA LYS A 90 -7.35 -8.58 14.31
C LYS A 90 -7.34 -7.19 13.68
N LYS A 91 -6.85 -6.20 14.42
CA LYS A 91 -6.72 -4.83 13.93
C LYS A 91 -5.73 -4.73 12.76
N VAL A 92 -4.67 -5.54 12.77
CA VAL A 92 -3.67 -5.59 11.69
C VAL A 92 -4.25 -6.23 10.43
N PHE A 93 -4.98 -7.35 10.58
CA PHE A 93 -5.65 -8.02 9.47
C PHE A 93 -6.87 -7.24 8.93
N ALA A 94 -7.38 -6.26 9.69
CA ALA A 94 -8.42 -5.35 9.22
C ALA A 94 -7.90 -4.19 8.36
N CYS A 95 -6.58 -4.07 8.15
CA CYS A 95 -6.01 -3.04 7.29
C CYS A 95 -6.37 -3.29 5.81
N PRO A 96 -6.55 -2.22 5.00
CA PRO A 96 -6.85 -2.32 3.57
C PRO A 96 -5.80 -3.09 2.76
N LEU A 97 -4.53 -3.00 3.17
CA LEU A 97 -3.43 -3.75 2.59
C LEU A 97 -2.73 -4.53 3.70
N ILE A 98 -2.50 -5.83 3.48
CA ILE A 98 -1.82 -6.71 4.44
C ILE A 98 -0.58 -7.28 3.74
N LEU A 99 0.58 -7.17 4.39
CA LEU A 99 1.83 -7.73 3.89
C LEU A 99 2.27 -8.87 4.81
N LYS A 100 2.37 -10.08 4.25
CA LYS A 100 2.76 -11.31 4.95
C LYS A 100 3.74 -12.10 4.08
N VAL A 101 4.68 -12.82 4.71
CA VAL A 101 5.70 -13.62 4.00
C VAL A 101 5.11 -14.96 3.60
N GLU A 102 4.57 -15.68 4.58
CA GLU A 102 3.89 -16.95 4.36
C GLU A 102 2.40 -16.72 4.07
N PRO A 103 1.75 -17.66 3.37
CA PRO A 103 0.31 -17.56 3.11
C PRO A 103 -0.47 -17.52 4.44
N PRO A 104 -1.57 -16.74 4.50
CA PRO A 104 -2.40 -16.68 5.69
C PRO A 104 -3.04 -18.04 5.99
N THR A 105 -3.07 -18.39 7.26
CA THR A 105 -3.78 -19.57 7.79
C THR A 105 -5.29 -19.37 7.72
N LEU A 106 -6.06 -20.46 7.83
CA LEU A 106 -7.53 -20.38 7.82
C LEU A 106 -8.08 -19.44 8.90
N THR A 107 -7.48 -19.40 10.09
CA THR A 107 -7.87 -18.50 11.18
C THR A 107 -7.53 -17.04 10.88
N GLU A 108 -6.38 -16.77 10.26
CA GLU A 108 -6.01 -15.42 9.84
C GLU A 108 -6.92 -14.91 8.72
N ILE A 109 -7.35 -15.78 7.81
CA ILE A 109 -8.31 -15.46 6.74
C ILE A 109 -9.66 -14.98 7.32
N GLU A 110 -10.11 -15.53 8.45
CA GLU A 110 -11.33 -15.07 9.13
C GLU A 110 -11.23 -13.61 9.62
N TYR A 111 -10.03 -13.08 9.80
CA TYR A 111 -9.80 -11.69 10.21
C TYR A 111 -9.65 -10.73 9.03
N ILE A 112 -9.45 -11.24 7.81
CA ILE A 112 -9.33 -10.43 6.60
C ILE A 112 -10.73 -9.96 6.18
N ASN A 113 -10.88 -8.64 5.99
CA ASN A 113 -12.15 -8.06 5.55
C ASN A 113 -12.05 -7.62 4.07
N PRO A 114 -12.75 -8.28 3.13
CA PRO A 114 -12.62 -8.02 1.70
C PRO A 114 -13.46 -6.83 1.19
N GLN A 115 -13.63 -5.77 2.00
CA GLN A 115 -14.46 -4.59 1.65
C GLN A 115 -13.79 -3.71 0.58
#